data_AF-C7IWS5-F1
#
_entry.id   AF-C7IWS5-F1
#
_cell.length_a   1.000
_cell.length_b   1.000
_cell.length_c   1.000
_cell.angle_alpha   90.00
_cell.angle_beta   90.00
_cell.angle_gamma   90.00
#
_symmetry.space_group_name_H-M   'P 1'
#
loop_
_entity.id
_entity.type
_entity.pdbx_description
1 polymer ?
#
loop_
_entity_poly.entity_id
_entity_poly.type
_entity_poly.pdbx_seq_one_letter_code
_entity_poly.pdbx_strand_id
1 'polypeptide(L)'
;MAEEAKNLETARADRSVWLMKCPTVVSRAWQEAATAAASSSSSSDAAAGANSNSNANPNPVVAKVIVSLDPLRSEDQQLQFKMEMAQTGNGNTPKSYSLNMFKDFVPMCVFSESNQGKLSCEGKVGHKFDMEPHSDEN
;
A
#
# COMPACT_ATOMS: atom_id res chain seq x y z
N MET A 1 -30.79 -3.30 -30.82
CA MET A 1 -29.54 -3.31 -30.06
C MET A 1 -29.92 -3.19 -28.60
N ALA A 2 -29.67 -4.22 -27.79
CA ALA A 2 -29.86 -4.11 -26.35
C ALA A 2 -28.63 -3.40 -25.79
N GLU A 3 -28.82 -2.20 -25.26
CA GLU A 3 -27.80 -1.54 -24.45
C GLU A 3 -27.69 -2.36 -23.15
N GLU A 4 -26.59 -3.12 -23.02
CA GLU A 4 -26.32 -3.86 -21.80
C GLU A 4 -26.06 -2.83 -20.70
N ALA A 5 -27.03 -2.66 -19.79
CA ALA A 5 -26.90 -1.72 -18.68
C ALA A 5 -25.62 -2.07 -17.90
N LYS A 6 -24.67 -1.12 -17.84
CA LYS A 6 -23.45 -1.25 -17.03
C LYS A 6 -23.86 -1.34 -15.55
N ASN A 7 -24.00 -2.58 -15.06
CA ASN A 7 -24.32 -2.84 -13.67
C ASN A 7 -23.10 -2.62 -12.78
N LEU A 8 -23.30 -1.96 -11.64
CA LEU A 8 -22.29 -1.74 -10.62
C LEU A 8 -22.32 -2.89 -9.61
N GLU A 9 -21.23 -3.62 -9.45
CA GLU A 9 -21.10 -4.65 -8.41
C GLU A 9 -20.95 -4.00 -7.02
N THR A 10 -21.78 -4.41 -6.05
CA THR A 10 -21.80 -3.80 -4.70
C THR A 10 -21.49 -4.79 -3.57
N ALA A 11 -21.14 -6.04 -3.88
CA ALA A 11 -20.86 -7.08 -2.88
C ALA A 11 -19.75 -6.71 -1.88
N ARG A 12 -18.91 -5.72 -2.20
CA ARG A 12 -17.78 -5.25 -1.38
C ARG A 12 -17.99 -3.87 -0.79
N ALA A 13 -19.15 -3.23 -1.01
CA ALA A 13 -19.39 -1.83 -0.68
C ALA A 13 -19.23 -1.50 0.83
N ASP A 14 -19.40 -2.48 1.72
CA ASP A 14 -19.29 -2.29 3.17
C ASP A 14 -17.90 -2.63 3.74
N ARG A 15 -16.93 -3.00 2.90
CA ARG A 15 -15.56 -3.26 3.37
C ARG A 15 -14.91 -1.95 3.82
N SER A 16 -14.30 -1.94 5.01
CA SER A 16 -13.48 -0.82 5.47
C SER A 16 -12.12 -0.86 4.78
N VAL A 17 -11.78 0.23 4.10
CA VAL A 17 -10.48 0.40 3.42
C VAL A 17 -9.74 1.62 3.98
N TRP A 18 -8.42 1.60 3.88
CA TRP A 18 -7.57 2.71 4.32
C TRP A 18 -7.13 3.52 3.11
N LEU A 19 -7.22 4.83 3.21
CA LEU A 19 -6.68 5.76 2.23
C LEU A 19 -5.43 6.40 2.81
N MET A 20 -4.35 6.47 2.04
CA MET A 20 -3.10 7.06 2.49
C MET A 20 -2.56 8.00 1.43
N LYS A 21 -2.23 9.23 1.84
CA LYS A 21 -1.43 10.14 1.03
C LYS A 21 0.03 9.73 1.15
N CYS A 22 0.60 9.27 0.05
CA CYS A 22 1.96 8.72 -0.02
C CYS A 22 2.92 9.73 -0.69
N PRO A 23 4.10 10.02 -0.10
CA PRO A 23 5.14 10.81 -0.75
C PRO A 23 5.59 10.18 -2.07
N THR A 24 5.84 11.00 -3.09
CA THR A 24 6.22 10.53 -4.44
C THR A 24 7.47 9.65 -4.44
N VAL A 25 8.43 9.94 -3.54
CA VAL A 25 9.66 9.13 -3.40
C VAL A 25 9.35 7.70 -2.94
N VAL A 26 8.38 7.55 -2.03
CA VAL A 26 7.94 6.24 -1.51
C VAL A 26 7.20 5.48 -2.59
N SER A 27 6.22 6.11 -3.26
CA SER A 27 5.46 5.45 -4.32
C SER A 27 6.34 5.00 -5.48
N ARG A 28 7.37 5.78 -5.83
CA ARG A 28 8.35 5.40 -6.85
C ARG A 28 9.16 4.19 -6.42
N ALA A 29 9.70 4.18 -5.20
CA ALA A 29 10.46 3.05 -4.69
C ALA A 29 9.64 1.74 -4.67
N TRP A 30 8.36 1.81 -4.30
CA TRP A 30 7.46 0.65 -4.34
C TRP A 30 7.20 0.14 -5.75
N GLN A 31 7.03 1.06 -6.71
CA GLN A 31 6.87 0.71 -8.11
C GLN A 31 8.13 0.04 -8.67
N GLU A 32 9.31 0.58 -8.38
CA GLU A 32 10.60 0.01 -8.78
C GLU A 32 10.80 -1.39 -8.20
N ALA A 33 10.47 -1.59 -6.92
CA ALA A 33 10.51 -2.89 -6.27
C ALA A 33 9.58 -3.90 -6.97
N ALA A 34 8.34 -3.51 -7.28
CA ALA A 34 7.38 -4.35 -7.99
C ALA A 34 7.86 -4.72 -9.41
N THR A 35 8.43 -3.77 -10.15
CA THR A 35 8.99 -4.02 -11.49
C THR A 35 10.21 -4.94 -11.42
N ALA A 36 11.10 -4.75 -10.44
CA ALA A 36 12.25 -5.62 -10.23
C ALA A 36 11.80 -7.05 -9.91
N ALA A 37 10.82 -7.23 -9.02
CA ALA A 37 10.25 -8.54 -8.71
C ALA A 37 9.62 -9.21 -9.94
N ALA A 38 8.83 -8.48 -10.72
CA ALA A 38 8.23 -8.99 -11.96
C ALA A 38 9.31 -9.43 -12.98
N SER A 39 10.37 -8.64 -13.15
CA SER A 39 11.47 -8.99 -14.07
C SER A 39 12.23 -10.26 -13.65
N SER A 40 12.45 -10.45 -12.35
CA SER A 40 13.08 -11.65 -11.80
C SER A 40 12.22 -12.91 -11.92
N SER A 41 10.90 -12.75 -12.07
CA SER A 41 9.97 -13.86 -12.33
C SER A 41 9.88 -14.25 -13.81
N SER A 42 10.35 -13.38 -14.72
CA SER A 42 10.34 -13.62 -16.18
C SER A 42 11.65 -14.20 -16.74
N SER A 43 12.73 -14.24 -15.96
CA SER A 43 14.00 -14.86 -16.38
C SER A 43 14.05 -16.34 -16.02
N SER A 44 13.24 -17.16 -16.71
CA SER A 44 13.45 -18.59 -16.80
C SER A 44 13.90 -18.94 -18.21
N ASP A 45 15.17 -18.66 -18.53
CA ASP A 45 15.85 -19.29 -19.67
C ASP A 45 17.36 -19.49 -19.39
N ALA A 46 17.72 -20.79 -19.31
CA ALA A 46 19.01 -21.45 -19.51
C ALA A 46 20.29 -20.98 -18.76
N ALA A 47 20.71 -21.76 -17.74
CA ALA A 47 21.90 -22.63 -17.77
C ALA A 47 22.53 -22.89 -16.37
N ALA A 48 22.73 -24.18 -16.08
CA ALA A 48 23.73 -24.78 -15.19
C ALA A 48 23.85 -24.30 -13.72
N GLY A 49 23.34 -25.16 -12.81
CA GLY A 49 24.09 -25.63 -11.64
C GLY A 49 24.52 -24.61 -10.60
N ALA A 50 23.57 -24.09 -9.81
CA ALA A 50 23.81 -23.74 -8.41
C ALA A 50 22.45 -23.65 -7.70
N ASN A 51 22.40 -24.17 -6.47
CA ASN A 51 21.26 -24.15 -5.56
C ASN A 51 20.70 -22.73 -5.35
N SER A 52 19.76 -22.27 -6.19
CA SER A 52 18.99 -21.06 -5.93
C SER A 52 17.58 -21.44 -5.51
N ASN A 53 17.33 -21.37 -4.19
CA ASN A 53 15.99 -21.20 -3.66
C ASN A 53 15.49 -19.78 -4.00
N SER A 54 15.46 -19.44 -5.29
CA SER A 54 14.96 -18.17 -5.82
C SER A 54 13.48 -18.35 -6.10
N ASN A 55 12.70 -18.48 -5.02
CA ASN A 55 11.26 -18.32 -5.09
C ASN A 55 11.00 -16.82 -5.28
N ALA A 56 11.16 -16.33 -6.52
CA ALA A 56 10.96 -14.94 -6.87
C ALA A 56 9.48 -14.59 -6.59
N ASN A 57 9.23 -13.96 -5.44
CA ASN A 57 7.88 -13.56 -5.05
C ASN A 57 7.45 -12.38 -5.94
N PRO A 58 6.40 -12.52 -6.78
CA PRO A 58 5.92 -11.44 -7.63
C PRO A 58 5.38 -10.24 -6.82
N ASN A 59 5.16 -10.42 -5.52
CA ASN A 59 4.70 -9.39 -4.60
C ASN A 59 5.79 -9.09 -3.56
N PRO A 60 6.78 -8.23 -3.88
CA PRO A 60 7.86 -7.90 -2.97
C PRO A 60 7.29 -7.20 -1.73
N VAL A 61 7.82 -7.52 -0.55
CA VAL A 61 7.52 -6.76 0.67
C VAL A 61 8.18 -5.39 0.53
N VAL A 62 7.39 -4.33 0.49
CA VAL A 62 7.89 -2.95 0.28
C VAL A 62 7.96 -2.11 1.56
N ALA A 63 7.12 -2.43 2.55
CA ALA A 63 7.06 -1.74 3.83
C ALA A 63 6.32 -2.56 4.89
N LYS A 64 6.45 -2.17 6.15
CA LYS A 64 5.72 -2.68 7.30
C LYS A 64 5.02 -1.53 8.02
N VAL A 65 3.75 -1.70 8.35
CA VAL A 65 3.02 -0.79 9.25
C VAL A 65 3.24 -1.26 10.70
N ILE A 66 3.63 -0.33 11.56
CA ILE A 66 3.81 -0.53 12.99
C ILE A 66 2.74 0.27 13.71
N VAL A 67 1.97 -0.41 14.57
CA VAL A 67 0.97 0.22 15.43
C VAL A 67 1.48 0.13 16.86
N SER A 68 1.56 1.28 17.54
CA SER A 68 1.96 1.37 18.94
C SER A 68 0.77 1.87 19.75
N LEU A 69 0.46 1.16 20.83
CA LEU A 69 -0.58 1.51 21.79
C LEU A 69 0.08 1.93 23.10
N ASP A 70 -0.16 3.17 23.55
CA ASP A 70 0.29 3.66 24.85
C ASP A 70 -0.94 3.91 25.74
N PRO A 71 -1.26 3.00 26.69
CA PRO A 71 -2.43 3.12 27.55
C PRO A 71 -2.41 4.34 28.49
N LEU A 72 -1.26 4.98 28.67
CA LEU A 72 -1.13 6.14 29.55
C LEU A 72 -1.47 7.46 28.84
N ARG A 73 -1.67 7.43 27.52
CA ARG A 73 -2.05 8.60 26.72
C ARG A 73 -3.57 8.70 26.58
N SER A 74 -4.06 9.91 26.31
CA SER A 74 -5.45 10.14 25.93
C SER A 74 -5.83 9.28 24.73
N GLU A 75 -7.07 8.80 24.65
CA GLU A 75 -7.62 7.97 23.55
C GLU A 75 -7.18 8.46 22.15
N ASP A 76 -7.26 9.77 21.91
CA ASP A 76 -6.85 10.46 20.68
C ASP A 76 -5.37 10.32 20.28
N GLN A 77 -4.51 9.97 21.23
CA GLN A 77 -3.05 9.84 21.09
C GLN A 77 -2.56 8.46 21.53
N GLN A 78 -3.50 7.58 21.87
CA GLN A 78 -3.21 6.24 22.38
C GLN A 78 -2.60 5.37 21.29
N LEU A 79 -3.07 5.54 20.05
CA LEU A 79 -2.59 4.82 18.87
C LEU A 79 -1.64 5.69 18.05
N GLN A 80 -0.43 5.18 17.83
CA GLN A 80 0.53 5.75 16.89
C GLN A 80 0.77 4.77 15.75
N PHE A 81 0.75 5.29 14.53
CA PHE A 81 0.99 4.51 13.32
C PHE A 81 2.29 4.99 12.68
N LYS A 82 3.20 4.06 12.42
CA LYS A 82 4.43 4.29 11.66
C LYS A 82 4.52 3.31 10.51
N MET A 83 5.25 3.70 9.48
CA MET A 83 5.63 2.82 8.39
C MET A 83 7.15 2.71 8.34
N GLU A 84 7.66 1.49 8.30
CA GLU A 84 9.07 1.17 8.12
C GLU A 84 9.28 0.58 6.72
N MET A 85 10.22 1.15 5.98
CA MET A 85 10.48 0.77 4.58
C MET A 85 11.36 -0.48 4.52
N ALA A 86 11.00 -1.45 3.65
CA ALA A 86 11.76 -2.70 3.52
C ALA A 86 13.06 -2.52 2.70
N GLN A 87 13.09 -1.55 1.79
CA GLN A 87 14.25 -1.24 0.96
C GLN A 87 14.78 0.16 1.30
N THR A 88 16.01 0.25 1.76
CA THR A 88 16.81 1.49 1.78
C THR A 88 17.32 1.75 0.37
N GLY A 89 16.45 2.25 -0.51
CA GLY A 89 16.88 2.75 -1.83
C GLY A 89 17.92 3.87 -1.65
N ASN A 90 18.98 3.79 -2.45
CA ASN A 90 20.14 4.70 -2.56
C ASN A 90 20.02 6.00 -1.73
N GLY A 91 20.47 5.96 -0.47
CA GLY A 91 20.85 7.10 0.38
C GLY A 91 19.77 8.13 0.78
N ASN A 92 18.65 8.26 0.05
CA ASN A 92 17.80 9.45 0.12
C ASN A 92 16.33 9.19 0.50
N THR A 93 15.94 7.93 0.76
CA THR A 93 14.59 7.62 1.24
C THR A 93 14.61 7.40 2.75
N PRO A 94 13.86 8.20 3.55
CA PRO A 94 13.70 7.97 4.98
C PRO A 94 13.36 6.50 5.29
N LYS A 95 14.00 5.95 6.32
CA LYS A 95 13.76 4.57 6.76
C LYS A 95 12.38 4.40 7.40
N SER A 96 11.89 5.45 8.06
CA SER A 96 10.62 5.46 8.76
C SER A 96 9.79 6.68 8.38
N TYR A 97 8.48 6.49 8.39
CA TYR A 97 7.47 7.52 8.16
C TYR A 97 6.41 7.45 9.26
N SER A 98 5.95 8.61 9.74
CA SER A 98 4.75 8.71 10.57
C SER A 98 3.52 8.59 9.67
N LEU A 99 2.47 7.90 10.14
CA LEU A 99 1.16 7.87 9.49
C LEU A 99 0.18 8.68 10.33
N ASN A 100 0.01 9.95 9.97
CA ASN A 100 -0.86 10.86 10.70
C ASN A 100 -2.31 10.65 10.27
N MET A 101 -3.19 10.31 11.20
CA MET A 101 -4.61 10.09 10.90
C MET A 101 -5.35 11.42 10.78
N PHE A 102 -6.10 11.59 9.68
CA PHE A 102 -7.06 12.69 9.59
C PHE A 102 -8.23 12.43 10.54
N LYS A 103 -8.55 13.40 11.38
CA LYS A 103 -9.67 13.29 12.33
C LYS A 103 -11.03 13.54 11.66
N ASP A 104 -11.05 14.36 10.61
CA ASP A 104 -12.26 14.74 9.89
C ASP A 104 -12.04 14.63 8.39
N PHE A 105 -12.84 13.80 7.72
CA PHE A 105 -12.86 13.71 6.25
C PHE A 105 -14.26 13.39 5.74
N VAL A 106 -14.55 13.86 4.52
CA VAL A 106 -15.83 13.57 3.84
C VAL A 106 -15.94 12.07 3.56
N PRO A 107 -17.11 11.43 3.75
CA PRO A 107 -17.29 10.02 3.43
C PRO A 107 -16.90 9.72 1.98
N MET A 108 -16.13 8.65 1.78
CA MET A 108 -15.62 8.24 0.47
C MET A 108 -15.86 6.76 0.24
N CYS A 109 -16.29 6.42 -0.97
CA CYS A 109 -16.34 5.05 -1.48
C CYS A 109 -15.26 4.85 -2.54
N VAL A 110 -14.71 3.65 -2.62
CA VAL A 110 -13.71 3.28 -3.62
C VAL A 110 -14.41 2.50 -4.73
N PHE A 111 -14.15 2.88 -5.98
CA PHE A 111 -14.65 2.19 -7.16
C PHE A 111 -13.49 1.68 -8.00
N SER A 112 -13.65 0.50 -8.59
CA SER A 112 -12.71 -0.07 -9.55
C SER A 112 -13.38 -0.27 -10.90
N GLU A 113 -12.58 -0.14 -11.97
CA GLU A 113 -12.96 -0.53 -13.33
C GLU A 113 -11.93 -1.55 -13.82
N SER A 114 -12.40 -2.72 -14.26
CA SER A 114 -11.53 -3.73 -14.85
C SER A 114 -11.18 -3.38 -16.31
N ASN A 115 -10.16 -4.04 -16.87
CA ASN A 115 -9.85 -3.94 -18.30
C ASN A 115 -10.98 -4.44 -19.24
N GLN A 116 -12.00 -5.11 -18.69
CA GLN A 116 -13.22 -5.50 -19.42
C GLN A 116 -14.35 -4.47 -19.28
N GLY A 117 -14.11 -3.33 -18.61
CA GLY A 117 -15.10 -2.28 -18.38
C GLY A 117 -16.14 -2.61 -17.30
N LYS A 118 -15.87 -3.60 -16.44
CA LYS A 118 -16.75 -3.95 -15.32
C LYS A 118 -16.50 -2.99 -14.14
N LEU A 119 -17.57 -2.45 -13.58
CA LEU A 119 -17.52 -1.50 -12.47
C LEU A 119 -17.87 -2.19 -11.14
N SER A 120 -17.11 -1.90 -10.09
CA SER A 120 -17.31 -2.46 -8.74
C SER A 120 -17.12 -1.38 -7.66
N CYS A 121 -17.94 -1.41 -6.61
CA CYS A 121 -17.78 -0.65 -5.38
C CYS A 121 -17.00 -1.51 -4.37
N GLU A 122 -15.73 -1.17 -4.13
CA GLU A 122 -14.75 -1.99 -3.40
C GLU A 122 -14.76 -1.77 -1.89
N GLY A 123 -15.38 -0.69 -1.41
CA GLY A 123 -15.49 -0.41 0.02
C GLY A 123 -15.62 1.07 0.37
N LYS A 124 -15.66 1.33 1.68
CA LYS A 124 -15.75 2.66 2.30
C LYS A 124 -14.43 3.00 2.98
N VAL A 125 -13.96 4.22 2.80
CA VAL A 125 -12.74 4.69 3.47
C VAL A 125 -13.05 4.87 4.96
N GLY A 126 -12.50 4.01 5.81
CA GLY A 126 -12.67 4.06 7.27
C GLY A 126 -11.59 4.88 7.96
N HIS A 127 -10.37 4.88 7.42
CA HIS A 127 -9.25 5.67 7.92
C HIS A 127 -8.53 6.36 6.77
N LYS A 128 -8.15 7.62 7.00
CA LYS A 128 -7.37 8.42 6.07
C LYS A 128 -6.07 8.84 6.76
N PHE A 129 -4.93 8.56 6.13
CA PHE A 129 -3.60 8.85 6.65
C PHE A 129 -2.84 9.82 5.75
N ASP A 130 -2.05 10.72 6.34
CA ASP A 130 -0.96 11.44 5.67
C ASP A 130 0.37 10.81 6.09
N MET A 131 1.13 10.31 5.12
CA MET A 131 2.46 9.75 5.39
C MET A 131 3.50 10.87 5.33
N GLU A 132 4.21 11.07 6.43
CA GLU A 132 5.24 12.09 6.57
C GLU A 132 6.57 11.48 6.99
N PRO A 133 7.72 11.98 6.50
CA PRO A 133 9.03 11.51 6.94
C PRO A 133 9.13 11.54 8.47
N HIS A 134 9.53 10.42 9.07
CA HIS A 134 9.82 10.37 10.50
C HIS A 134 11.29 10.75 10.70
N SER A 135 11.56 11.86 11.39
CA SER A 135 12.90 12.17 11.86
C SER A 135 13.13 11.43 13.18
N ASP A 136 14.11 10.52 13.21
CA ASP A 136 14.68 10.08 14.48
C ASP A 136 15.55 11.25 14.98
N GLU A 137 15.17 11.90 16.09
CA GLU A 137 16.08 12.82 16.79
C GLU A 137 17.27 12.00 17.29
N ASN A 138 18.46 12.29 16.75
CA ASN A 138 19.73 11.67 17.09
C ASN A 138 20.26 12.13 18.46
#